data_AF-A0A7Z8P2T3-F1
#
_entry.id   AF-A0A7Z8P2T3-F1
#
_cell.length_a   1.000
_cell.length_b   1.000
_cell.length_c   1.000
_cell.angle_alpha   90.00
_cell.angle_beta   90.00
_cell.angle_gamma   90.00
#
_symmetry.space_group_name_H-M   'P 1'
#
loop_
_entity.id
_entity.type
_entity.pdbx_description
1 polymer ?
#
loop_
_entity_poly.entity_id
_entity_poly.type
_entity_poly.pdbx_seq_one_letter_code
_entity_poly.pdbx_strand_id
1 'polypeptide(L)'
;MKLEYFVAIIVILFAAQFFYGAAANPDSEFGGADGAAGDYVAENFGYEPFVPWFQKYLFEPPGGETESLLFALQAAFGAIVIGYTFGYYKGKGQGN
;
A
#
# COMPACT_ATOMS: atom_id res chain seq x y z
N MET A 1 12.40 9.65 -22.13
CA MET A 1 13.81 9.36 -21.76
C MET A 1 14.16 9.79 -20.33
N LYS A 2 14.39 11.08 -20.00
CA LYS A 2 14.88 11.50 -18.66
C LYS A 2 13.93 11.16 -17.49
N LEU A 3 12.62 11.33 -17.68
CA LEU A 3 11.61 11.01 -16.65
C LEU A 3 11.48 9.51 -16.41
N GLU A 4 11.53 8.69 -17.46
CA GLU A 4 11.46 7.22 -17.33
C GLU A 4 12.63 6.67 -16.50
N TYR A 5 13.85 7.17 -16.71
CA TYR A 5 15.00 6.76 -15.89
C TYR A 5 14.84 7.15 -14.43
N PHE A 6 14.31 8.35 -14.17
CA PHE A 6 14.06 8.80 -12.80
C PHE A 6 13.00 7.94 -12.10
N VAL A 7 11.91 7.62 -12.79
CA VAL A 7 10.87 6.71 -12.30
C VAL A 7 11.43 5.30 -12.07
N ALA A 8 12.22 4.78 -13.02
CA ALA A 8 12.83 3.45 -12.89
C ALA A 8 13.78 3.38 -11.68
N ILE A 9 14.60 4.41 -11.46
CA ILE A 9 15.49 4.50 -10.30
C ILE A 9 14.66 4.51 -9.00
N ILE A 10 13.58 5.30 -8.92
CA ILE A 10 12.71 5.33 -7.74
C ILE A 10 12.12 3.94 -7.46
N VAL A 11 11.60 3.26 -8.50
CA VAL A 11 11.03 1.92 -8.36
C VAL A 11 12.08 0.92 -7.87
N ILE A 12 13.31 0.98 -8.41
CA ILE A 12 14.41 0.11 -7.98
C ILE A 12 14.80 0.38 -6.53
N LEU A 13 14.94 1.65 -6.14
CA LEU A 13 15.27 2.03 -4.76
C LEU A 13 14.19 1.58 -3.77
N PHE A 14 12.92 1.74 -4.14
CA PHE A 14 11.81 1.26 -3.33
C PHE A 14 11.82 -0.26 -3.17
N ALA A 15 11.99 -1.01 -4.27
CA ALA A 15 12.08 -2.46 -4.24
C ALA A 15 13.27 -2.94 -3.40
N ALA A 16 14.44 -2.33 -3.56
CA ALA A 16 15.63 -2.66 -2.79
C ALA A 16 15.41 -2.44 -1.29
N GLN A 17 14.80 -1.31 -0.90
CA GLN A 17 14.49 -1.02 0.50
C GLN A 17 13.46 -2.00 1.07
N PHE A 18 12.44 -2.35 0.29
CA PHE A 18 11.43 -3.34 0.68
C PHE A 18 12.05 -4.72 0.94
N PHE A 19 12.83 -5.24 -0.01
CA PHE A 19 13.48 -6.55 0.13
C PHE A 19 14.53 -6.55 1.25
N TYR A 20 15.24 -5.44 1.44
CA TYR A 20 16.14 -5.29 2.59
C TYR A 20 15.39 -5.36 3.91
N GLY A 21 14.28 -4.63 4.04
CA GLY A 21 13.46 -4.64 5.26
C GLY A 21 12.88 -6.03 5.56
N ALA A 22 12.37 -6.72 4.54
CA ALA A 22 11.85 -8.08 4.65
C ALA A 22 12.92 -9.12 5.00
N ALA A 23 14.13 -8.99 4.44
CA ALA A 23 15.25 -9.88 4.78
C ALA A 23 15.82 -9.60 6.18
N ALA A 24 15.85 -8.33 6.60
CA ALA A 24 16.34 -7.93 7.91
C ALA A 24 15.38 -8.30 9.06
N ASN A 25 14.08 -8.40 8.79
CA ASN A 25 13.05 -8.74 9.77
C ASN A 25 12.13 -9.84 9.22
N PRO A 26 12.61 -11.10 9.16
CA PRO A 26 11.88 -12.20 8.52
C PRO A 26 10.56 -12.57 9.23
N ASP A 27 10.47 -12.32 10.54
CA ASP A 27 9.27 -12.55 11.34
C ASP A 27 8.42 -11.28 11.52
N SER A 28 8.71 -10.21 10.76
CA SER A 28 7.97 -8.96 10.86
C SER A 28 6.52 -9.14 10.40
N GLU A 29 5.58 -8.92 11.30
CA GLU A 29 4.20 -8.64 10.92
C GLU A 29 4.18 -7.25 10.30
N PHE A 30 4.01 -7.19 8.97
CA PHE A 30 3.89 -5.92 8.24
C PHE A 30 2.54 -5.27 8.55
N GLY A 31 2.42 -4.72 9.76
CA GLY A 31 1.28 -3.95 10.22
C GLY A 31 1.35 -2.48 9.81
N GLY A 32 0.22 -1.79 9.90
CA GLY A 32 0.16 -0.35 9.71
C GLY A 32 0.95 0.38 10.79
N ALA A 33 1.69 1.43 10.40
CA ALA A 33 2.47 2.24 11.32
C ALA A 33 1.61 2.88 12.42
N ASP A 34 0.35 3.20 12.10
CA ASP A 34 -0.58 3.84 13.03
C ASP A 34 -0.94 2.93 14.22
N GLY A 35 -1.01 1.61 14.03
CA GLY A 35 -1.26 0.63 15.10
C GLY A 35 -0.08 0.55 16.07
N ALA A 36 1.13 0.38 15.54
CA ALA A 36 2.36 0.32 16.35
C ALA A 36 2.60 1.60 17.16
N ALA A 37 2.28 2.77 16.59
CA ALA A 37 2.34 4.04 17.30
C ALA A 37 1.28 4.12 18.42
N GLY A 38 0.06 3.63 18.16
CA GLY A 38 -1.01 3.58 19.15
C GLY A 38 -0.64 2.72 20.36
N ASP A 39 -0.13 1.51 20.11
CA ASP A 39 0.28 0.56 21.16
C ASP A 39 1.40 1.13 22.03
N TYR A 40 2.42 1.74 21.40
CA TYR A 40 3.54 2.35 22.12
C TYR A 40 3.08 3.48 23.05
N VAL A 41 2.16 4.33 22.58
CA VAL A 41 1.64 5.46 23.37
C VAL A 41 0.77 4.96 24.53
N ALA A 42 -0.10 3.98 24.28
CA ALA A 42 -0.94 3.38 25.31
C ALA A 42 -0.10 2.72 26.42
N GLU A 43 0.94 1.97 26.04
CA GLU A 43 1.80 1.24 26.97
C GLU A 43 2.73 2.16 27.78
N ASN A 44 3.34 3.17 27.15
CA ASN A 44 4.40 3.98 27.80
C ASN A 44 3.87 5.24 28.50
N PHE A 45 2.72 5.76 28.09
CA PHE A 45 2.18 7.02 28.63
C PHE A 45 0.85 6.82 29.37
N GLY A 46 0.36 5.59 29.50
CA GLY A 46 -0.88 5.27 30.21
C GLY A 46 -2.11 5.98 29.63
N TYR A 47 -2.06 6.31 28.34
CA TYR A 47 -3.13 7.00 27.65
C TYR A 47 -4.18 5.99 27.19
N GLU A 48 -5.43 6.21 27.59
CA GLU A 48 -6.57 5.53 26.98
C GLU A 48 -6.64 5.93 25.49
N PRO A 49 -6.81 4.96 24.56
CA PRO A 49 -6.92 5.25 23.14
C PRO A 49 -8.00 6.29 22.89
N PHE A 50 -7.63 7.41 22.27
CA PHE A 50 -8.58 8.43 21.87
C PHE A 50 -9.57 7.82 20.87
N VAL A 51 -10.83 7.66 21.30
CA VAL A 51 -11.94 7.24 20.43
C VAL A 51 -12.27 8.43 19.52
N PRO A 52 -11.98 8.37 18.21
CA PRO A 52 -12.25 9.48 17.32
C PRO A 52 -13.74 9.80 17.33
N TRP A 53 -14.09 11.10 17.40
CA TRP A 53 -15.48 11.56 17.40
C TRP A 53 -16.27 11.09 16.16
N PHE A 54 -15.57 10.71 15.10
CA PHE A 54 -16.12 10.20 13.86
C PHE A 54 -16.08 8.68 13.71
N GLN A 55 -15.63 7.92 14.72
CA GLN A 55 -15.56 6.46 14.65
C GLN A 55 -16.92 5.81 14.35
N LYS A 56 -18.02 6.44 14.79
CA LYS A 56 -19.39 6.04 14.44
C LYS A 56 -19.74 6.16 12.94
N TYR A 57 -18.94 6.90 12.18
CA TYR A 57 -19.11 7.11 10.74
C TYR A 57 -18.05 6.38 9.91
N LEU A 58 -17.04 5.77 10.54
CA LEU A 58 -16.09 4.90 9.85
C LEU A 58 -16.77 3.57 9.56
N PHE A 59 -16.81 3.20 8.29
CA PHE A 59 -17.23 1.87 7.89
C PHE A 59 -16.05 0.93 8.06
N GLU A 60 -16.16 0.02 9.02
CA GLU A 60 -15.24 -1.08 9.21
C GLU A 60 -15.88 -2.34 8.59
N PRO A 61 -15.28 -2.92 7.53
CA PRO A 61 -15.86 -4.08 6.89
C PRO A 61 -15.99 -5.24 7.88
N PRO A 62 -17.10 -5.99 7.87
CA PRO A 62 -17.23 -7.15 8.74
C PRO A 62 -16.20 -8.22 8.34
N GLY A 63 -15.24 -8.48 9.23
CA GLY A 63 -14.20 -9.51 9.09
C GLY A 63 -13.02 -9.10 8.20
N GLY A 64 -11.81 -9.47 8.61
CA GLY A 64 -10.57 -9.14 7.88
C GLY A 64 -10.47 -9.72 6.46
N GLU A 65 -11.27 -10.74 6.14
CA GLU A 65 -11.39 -11.27 4.78
C GLU A 65 -12.02 -10.24 3.82
N THR A 66 -12.98 -9.45 4.30
CA THR A 66 -13.65 -8.41 3.51
C THR A 66 -12.69 -7.25 3.23
N GLU A 67 -11.86 -6.86 4.20
CA GLU A 67 -10.81 -5.85 4.02
C GLU A 67 -9.79 -6.29 2.96
N SER A 68 -9.32 -7.53 3.06
CA SER A 68 -8.40 -8.12 2.10
C SER A 68 -8.99 -8.19 0.69
N LEU A 69 -10.29 -8.50 0.58
CA LEU A 69 -11.01 -8.49 -0.70
C LEU A 69 -11.09 -7.09 -1.31
N LEU A 70 -11.42 -6.07 -0.51
CA LEU A 70 -11.48 -4.68 -0.98
C LEU A 70 -10.10 -4.19 -1.45
N PHE A 71 -9.04 -4.55 -0.73
CA PHE A 71 -7.67 -4.26 -1.15
C PHE A 71 -7.30 -4.98 -2.45
N ALA A 72 -7.62 -6.26 -2.58
CA ALA A 72 -7.40 -7.04 -3.79
C ALA A 72 -8.17 -6.45 -5.00
N LEU A 73 -9.40 -5.99 -4.78
CA LEU A 73 -10.20 -5.32 -5.80
C LEU A 73 -9.55 -4.01 -6.27
N GLN A 74 -9.07 -3.18 -5.34
CA GLN A 74 -8.33 -1.97 -5.66
C GLN A 74 -7.07 -2.28 -6.50
N ALA A 75 -6.32 -3.32 -6.11
CA ALA A 75 -5.14 -3.77 -6.85
C ALA A 75 -5.50 -4.23 -8.28
N ALA A 76 -6.60 -5.00 -8.43
CA ALA A 76 -7.08 -5.45 -9.74
C ALA A 76 -7.48 -4.28 -10.64
N PHE A 77 -8.19 -3.29 -10.12
CA PHE A 77 -8.52 -2.07 -10.86
C PHE A 77 -7.27 -1.31 -11.31
N GLY A 78 -6.29 -1.14 -10.42
CA GLY A 78 -5.00 -0.51 -10.76
C GLY A 78 -4.27 -1.25 -11.88
N ALA A 79 -4.23 -2.58 -11.81
CA ALA A 79 -3.61 -3.41 -12.83
C ALA A 79 -4.29 -3.28 -14.21
N ILE A 80 -5.63 -3.22 -14.24
CA ILE A 80 -6.39 -3.03 -15.49
C ILE A 80 -6.03 -1.68 -16.13
N VAL A 81 -6.00 -0.59 -15.35
CA VAL A 81 -5.67 0.76 -15.87
C VAL A 81 -4.26 0.80 -16.44
N ILE A 82 -3.28 0.27 -15.70
CA ILE A 82 -1.88 0.21 -16.13
C ILE A 82 -1.74 -0.65 -17.39
N GLY A 83 -2.32 -1.85 -17.39
CA GLY A 83 -2.28 -2.77 -18.52
C GLY A 83 -2.91 -2.20 -19.79
N TYR A 84 -4.08 -1.55 -19.66
CA TYR A 84 -4.75 -0.88 -20.77
C TYR A 84 -3.89 0.26 -21.34
N THR A 85 -3.25 1.05 -20.48
CA THR A 85 -2.40 2.17 -20.90
C THR A 85 -1.23 1.69 -21.73
N PHE A 86 -0.48 0.69 -21.26
CA PHE A 86 0.61 0.08 -22.03
C PHE A 86 0.11 -0.55 -23.33
N GLY A 87 -1.01 -1.26 -23.30
CA GLY A 87 -1.63 -1.87 -24.48
C GLY A 87 -2.03 -0.84 -25.54
N TYR A 88 -2.65 0.26 -25.13
CA TYR A 88 -3.07 1.35 -26.01
C TYR A 88 -1.87 2.00 -26.71
N TYR A 89 -0.81 2.36 -25.97
CA TYR A 89 0.39 2.96 -26.57
C TYR A 89 1.13 2.00 -27.49
N LYS A 90 1.19 0.71 -27.15
CA LYS A 90 1.78 -0.32 -28.02
C LYS A 90 1.00 -0.46 -29.33
N GLY A 91 -0.34 -0.51 -29.26
CA GLY A 91 -1.19 -0.62 -30.45
C GLY A 91 -1.14 0.62 -31.34
N LYS A 92 -1.06 1.81 -30.73
CA LYS A 92 -0.96 3.09 -31.45
C LYS A 92 0.36 3.25 -32.22
N GLY A 93 1.45 2.64 -31.75
CA GLY A 93 2.74 2.64 -32.43
C GLY A 93 2.84 1.68 -33.63
N GLN A 94 1.87 0.79 -33.82
CA GLN A 94 1.84 -0.19 -34.92
C GLN A 94 0.89 0.20 -36.08
N GLY A 95 0.12 1.28 -35.91
CA GLY A 95 -0.85 1.78 -36.89
C GLY A 95 -0.41 2.98 -37.72
N ASN A 96 0.87 3.38 -37.63
CA ASN A 96 1.49 4.42 -38.47
C ASN A 96 2.58 3.83 -39.35
#